data_AF-A0A9J6DQU5-F1
#
_entry.id   AF-A0A9J6DQU5-F1
#
_cell.length_a   1.000
_cell.length_b   1.000
_cell.length_c   1.000
_cell.angle_alpha   90.00
_cell.angle_beta   90.00
_cell.angle_gamma   90.00
#
_symmetry.space_group_name_H-M   'P 1'
#
loop_
_entity.id
_entity.type
_entity.pdbx_description
1 polymer ?
#
loop_
_entity_poly.entity_id
_entity_poly.type
_entity_poly.pdbx_seq_one_letter_code
_entity_poly.pdbx_strand_id
1 'polypeptide(L)'
;MLSHLMLKLSTFAVFLSTLSLVDDVRTLPSLESAEFRCTPLAPRTNKLTSFPEGLGDNLPALTYVSVLKNLITTLREQDFAPIRDKVAVVDLMFNPVHCDCNVSFILDYPTSWHYFTCAAPRDVKNTYASNLQHKQLKCQGTT
;
A
#
# COMPACT_ATOMS: atom_id res chain seq x y z
N MET A 1 5.15 5.10 26.02
CA MET A 1 4.62 4.18 24.99
C MET A 1 4.42 4.84 23.62
N LEU A 2 4.06 6.13 23.52
CA LEU A 2 4.02 6.88 22.23
C LEU A 2 5.38 7.01 21.51
N SER A 3 6.48 7.12 22.26
CA SER A 3 7.81 7.41 21.70
C SER A 3 8.41 6.29 20.86
N HIS A 4 8.09 5.02 21.14
CA HIS A 4 8.57 3.88 20.34
C HIS A 4 7.78 3.67 19.05
N LEU A 5 6.50 4.08 19.01
CA LEU A 5 5.68 4.00 17.80
C LEU A 5 6.12 5.05 16.77
N MET A 6 6.41 6.26 17.23
CA MET A 6 6.94 7.35 16.40
C MET A 6 8.37 7.06 15.89
N LEU A 7 9.21 6.40 16.67
CA LEU A 7 10.58 6.03 16.23
C LEU A 7 10.59 4.96 15.13
N LYS A 8 9.65 4.00 15.17
CA LYS A 8 9.49 2.99 14.11
C LYS A 8 8.90 3.58 12.83
N LEU A 9 8.05 4.59 12.93
CA LEU A 9 7.48 5.31 11.79
C LEU A 9 8.48 6.30 11.15
N SER A 10 9.47 6.80 11.90
CA SER A 10 10.55 7.65 11.35
C SER A 10 11.54 6.89 10.45
N THR A 11 11.62 5.55 10.56
CA THR A 11 12.53 4.71 9.76
C THR A 11 11.83 3.98 8.61
N PHE A 12 10.50 4.01 8.56
CA PHE A 12 9.70 3.36 7.53
C PHE A 12 8.71 4.36 6.94
N ALA A 13 8.80 4.60 5.63
CA ALA A 13 8.02 5.59 4.91
C ALA A 13 6.51 5.28 4.89
N VAL A 14 5.83 5.52 6.00
CA VAL A 14 4.39 5.75 6.05
C VAL A 14 4.25 7.26 6.02
N PHE A 15 3.93 7.83 4.85
CA PHE A 15 3.62 9.25 4.73
C PHE A 15 2.29 9.52 5.43
N LEU A 16 2.34 9.72 6.73
CA LEU A 16 1.21 10.06 7.57
C LEU A 16 1.00 11.57 7.47
N SER A 17 -0.20 11.96 7.00
CA SER A 17 -0.68 13.35 6.87
C SER A 17 0.14 14.26 5.94
N THR A 18 -0.21 14.24 4.66
CA THR A 18 0.04 15.29 3.64
C THR A 18 1.42 15.97 3.67
N LEU A 19 2.38 15.44 2.89
CA LEU A 19 3.33 16.28 2.16
C LEU A 19 3.19 15.94 0.68
N SER A 20 2.43 16.76 -0.05
CA SER A 20 2.68 16.94 -1.48
C SER A 20 4.09 17.55 -1.59
N LEU A 21 5.03 16.80 -2.15
CA LEU A 21 6.18 17.39 -2.83
C LEU A 21 6.01 17.13 -4.32
N VAL A 22 4.97 17.72 -4.90
CA VAL A 22 5.03 18.15 -6.30
C VAL A 22 4.89 19.65 -6.26
N ASP A 23 6.00 20.35 -6.04
CA ASP A 23 6.15 21.73 -6.48
C ASP A 23 7.64 22.07 -6.56
N ASP A 24 8.18 21.95 -7.77
CA ASP A 24 9.17 22.92 -8.22
C ASP A 24 8.94 23.21 -9.71
N VAL A 25 7.80 23.85 -10.01
CA VAL A 25 7.44 24.36 -11.35
C VAL A 25 8.16 25.71 -11.62
N ARG A 26 9.42 25.87 -11.22
CA ARG A 26 10.16 27.15 -11.40
C ARG A 26 11.44 27.07 -12.22
N THR A 27 11.80 25.91 -12.74
CA THR A 27 12.89 25.81 -13.71
C THR A 27 12.54 24.83 -14.81
N LEU A 28 11.70 25.27 -15.76
CA LEU A 28 11.70 24.69 -17.10
C LEU A 28 12.73 25.47 -17.92
N PRO A 29 13.97 24.97 -18.11
CA PRO A 29 14.80 25.46 -19.20
C PRO A 29 14.12 25.12 -20.52
N SER A 30 14.18 26.06 -21.46
CA SER A 30 13.65 25.98 -22.82
C SER A 30 13.90 24.61 -23.46
N LEU A 31 12.83 23.95 -23.90
CA LEU A 31 12.84 22.68 -24.63
C LEU A 31 13.40 22.89 -26.04
N GLU A 32 14.71 23.03 -26.15
CA GLU A 32 15.44 22.73 -27.36
C GLU A 32 16.56 21.75 -26.98
N SER A 33 16.43 20.49 -27.42
CA SER A 33 17.49 19.47 -27.45
C SER A 33 17.95 18.75 -26.16
N ALA A 34 17.10 18.59 -25.14
CA ALA A 34 17.42 17.63 -24.07
C ALA A 34 17.00 16.21 -24.47
N GLU A 35 17.95 15.36 -24.85
CA GLU A 35 17.77 13.91 -24.81
C GLU A 35 17.30 13.54 -23.40
N PHE A 36 16.03 13.16 -23.25
CA PHE A 36 15.47 12.63 -22.01
C PHE A 36 16.14 11.29 -21.70
N ARG A 37 17.36 11.34 -21.16
CA ARG A 37 18.02 10.20 -20.55
C ARG A 37 17.39 10.01 -19.18
N CYS A 38 16.26 9.30 -19.16
CA CYS A 38 15.75 8.69 -17.94
C CYS A 38 16.86 7.80 -17.38
N THR A 39 17.67 8.36 -16.49
CA THR A 39 18.63 7.58 -15.73
C THR A 39 17.78 6.68 -14.84
N PRO A 40 17.86 5.34 -14.95
CA PRO A 40 17.05 4.47 -14.12
C PRO A 40 17.44 4.71 -12.66
N LEU A 41 16.62 5.46 -11.93
CA LEU A 41 16.69 5.44 -10.47
C LEU A 41 16.48 3.98 -10.08
N ALA A 42 17.49 3.37 -9.45
CA ALA A 42 17.36 2.02 -8.91
C ALA A 42 16.05 1.96 -8.11
N PRO A 43 15.17 0.97 -8.36
CA PRO A 43 13.88 0.92 -7.69
C PRO A 43 14.12 0.84 -6.19
N ARG A 44 13.83 1.92 -5.47
CA ARG A 44 13.88 1.92 -4.01
C ARG A 44 12.71 1.07 -3.53
N THR A 45 13.03 -0.09 -2.99
CA THR A 45 12.09 -0.98 -2.30
C THR A 45 12.33 -0.84 -0.81
N ASN A 46 11.27 -0.57 -0.05
CA ASN A 46 11.31 -0.55 1.41
C ASN A 46 11.12 -1.97 1.96
N LYS A 47 11.39 -2.17 3.26
CA LYS A 47 11.48 -3.52 3.87
C LYS A 47 10.28 -3.88 4.75
N LEU A 48 9.14 -3.18 4.68
CA LEU A 48 7.96 -3.59 5.46
C LEU A 48 7.44 -4.92 4.93
N THR A 49 7.23 -5.87 5.82
CA THR A 49 6.66 -7.18 5.52
C THR A 49 5.21 -7.33 5.98
N SER A 50 4.72 -6.37 6.76
CA SER A 50 3.34 -6.31 7.25
C SER A 50 2.82 -4.86 7.22
N PHE A 51 1.49 -4.73 7.19
CA PHE A 51 0.84 -3.43 7.35
C PHE A 51 1.04 -2.88 8.77
N PRO A 52 1.18 -1.55 8.97
CA PRO A 52 1.35 -0.97 10.30
C PRO A 52 0.10 -1.17 11.19
N GLU A 53 0.30 -1.62 12.41
CA GLU A 53 -0.77 -1.79 13.40
C GLU A 53 -1.11 -0.44 14.09
N GLY A 54 -2.34 -0.31 14.61
CA GLY A 54 -2.72 0.79 15.50
C GLY A 54 -2.83 2.18 14.83
N LEU A 55 -2.95 2.24 13.50
CA LEU A 55 -3.13 3.52 12.78
C LEU A 55 -4.44 4.22 13.17
N GLY A 56 -5.52 3.47 13.35
CA GLY A 56 -6.85 4.02 13.64
C GLY A 56 -7.00 4.64 15.03
N ASP A 57 -6.19 4.23 16.00
CA ASP A 57 -6.29 4.69 17.40
C ASP A 57 -5.40 5.90 17.68
N ASN A 58 -4.25 5.97 17.00
CA ASN A 58 -3.22 6.96 17.29
C ASN A 58 -3.25 8.18 16.35
N LEU A 59 -3.98 8.12 15.23
CA LEU A 59 -3.94 9.12 14.16
C LEU A 59 -5.35 9.50 13.67
N PRO A 60 -6.10 10.31 14.44
CA PRO A 60 -7.51 10.59 14.16
C PRO A 60 -7.74 11.43 12.89
N ALA A 61 -6.74 12.17 12.41
CA ALA A 61 -6.80 12.99 11.19
C ALA A 61 -6.27 12.27 9.95
N LEU A 62 -6.00 10.96 10.04
CA LEU A 62 -5.41 10.19 8.95
C LEU A 62 -6.43 9.96 7.83
N THR A 63 -6.15 10.49 6.64
CA THR A 63 -7.02 10.35 5.45
C THR A 63 -6.39 9.53 4.33
N TYR A 64 -5.07 9.33 4.36
CA TYR A 64 -4.31 8.63 3.33
C TYR A 64 -3.18 7.84 3.97
N VAL A 65 -3.02 6.59 3.55
CA VAL A 65 -1.91 5.71 3.96
C VAL A 65 -1.25 5.16 2.70
N SER A 66 0.06 5.30 2.59
CA SER A 66 0.82 4.61 1.53
C SER A 66 1.90 3.73 2.12
N VAL A 67 1.89 2.49 1.66
CA VAL A 67 2.91 1.47 1.91
C VAL A 67 3.43 0.93 0.57
N LEU A 68 3.42 1.76 -0.48
CA LEU A 68 3.86 1.36 -1.82
C LEU A 68 5.29 0.81 -1.82
N LYS A 69 5.58 -0.11 -2.74
CA LYS A 69 6.94 -0.65 -2.98
C LYS A 69 7.59 -1.20 -1.69
N ASN A 70 6.84 -2.03 -0.97
CA ASN A 70 7.30 -2.78 0.19
C ASN A 70 7.27 -4.30 -0.10
N LEU A 71 7.42 -5.12 0.94
CA LEU A 71 7.43 -6.58 0.88
C LEU A 71 6.23 -7.19 1.61
N ILE A 72 5.09 -6.47 1.66
CA ILE A 72 3.89 -6.94 2.36
C ILE A 72 3.29 -8.11 1.57
N THR A 73 3.22 -9.27 2.22
CA THR A 73 2.66 -10.49 1.63
C THR A 73 1.27 -10.81 2.14
N THR A 74 0.90 -10.32 3.31
CA THR A 74 -0.38 -10.62 3.97
C THR A 74 -1.05 -9.35 4.44
N LEU A 75 -2.37 -9.29 4.30
CA LEU A 75 -3.21 -8.22 4.85
C LEU A 75 -4.12 -8.90 5.88
N ARG A 76 -4.21 -8.34 7.08
CA ARG A 76 -5.08 -8.87 8.13
C ARG A 76 -6.18 -7.86 8.40
N GLU A 77 -7.42 -8.30 8.45
CA GLU A 77 -8.58 -7.43 8.65
C GLU A 77 -8.45 -6.57 9.92
N GLN A 78 -7.89 -7.13 11.00
CA GLN A 78 -7.66 -6.43 12.26
C GLN A 78 -6.80 -5.15 12.13
N ASP A 79 -5.91 -5.08 11.13
CA ASP A 79 -5.04 -3.92 10.92
C ASP A 79 -5.77 -2.82 10.11
N PHE A 80 -6.76 -3.21 9.31
CA PHE A 80 -7.50 -2.34 8.39
C PHE A 80 -8.86 -1.89 8.97
N ALA A 81 -9.52 -2.73 9.77
CA ALA A 81 -10.83 -2.43 10.38
C ALA A 81 -10.84 -1.10 11.19
N PRO A 82 -9.82 -0.77 12.01
CA PRO A 82 -9.81 0.49 12.76
C PRO A 82 -9.74 1.76 11.89
N ILE A 83 -9.30 1.63 10.63
CA ILE A 83 -9.14 2.74 9.68
C ILE A 83 -10.19 2.77 8.56
N ARG A 84 -11.07 1.76 8.48
CA ARG A 84 -12.05 1.57 7.40
C ARG A 84 -12.88 2.82 7.10
N ASP A 85 -13.42 3.45 8.13
CA ASP A 85 -14.33 4.59 7.99
C ASP A 85 -13.61 5.96 8.11
N LYS A 86 -12.30 5.95 8.36
CA LYS A 86 -11.50 7.17 8.62
C LYS A 86 -10.58 7.52 7.45
N VAL A 87 -10.00 6.51 6.80
CA VAL A 87 -9.00 6.66 5.75
C VAL A 87 -9.66 6.55 4.38
N ALA A 88 -9.44 7.54 3.51
CA ALA A 88 -10.01 7.54 2.17
C ALA A 88 -9.27 6.60 1.21
N VAL A 89 -7.94 6.49 1.36
CA VAL A 89 -7.10 5.71 0.44
C VAL A 89 -6.01 4.97 1.19
N VAL A 90 -5.82 3.70 0.83
CA VAL A 90 -4.67 2.88 1.21
C VAL A 90 -3.96 2.42 -0.06
N ASP A 91 -2.73 2.90 -0.28
CA ASP A 91 -1.91 2.53 -1.42
C ASP A 91 -1.01 1.33 -1.09
N LEU A 92 -1.38 0.17 -1.67
CA LEU A 92 -0.73 -1.13 -1.52
C LEU A 92 0.11 -1.51 -2.76
N MET A 93 0.24 -0.62 -3.75
CA MET A 93 0.90 -0.97 -5.00
C MET A 93 2.32 -1.51 -4.80
N PHE A 94 2.72 -2.41 -5.70
CA PHE A 94 4.06 -3.00 -5.73
C PHE A 94 4.44 -3.72 -4.42
N ASN A 95 3.47 -4.35 -3.76
CA ASN A 95 3.68 -5.32 -2.69
C ASN A 95 3.39 -6.73 -3.20
N PRO A 96 4.15 -7.76 -2.77
CA PRO A 96 3.93 -9.14 -3.18
C PRO A 96 2.77 -9.82 -2.42
N VAL A 97 1.56 -9.24 -2.47
CA VAL A 97 0.40 -9.70 -1.69
C VAL A 97 -0.06 -11.10 -2.12
N HIS A 98 -0.26 -11.99 -1.16
CA HIS A 98 -0.86 -13.31 -1.32
C HIS A 98 -2.38 -13.22 -1.14
N CYS A 99 -3.12 -13.25 -2.23
CA CYS A 99 -4.57 -13.10 -2.28
C CYS A 99 -5.27 -14.45 -2.10
N ASP A 100 -5.26 -14.97 -0.87
CA ASP A 100 -6.08 -16.11 -0.45
C ASP A 100 -7.30 -15.64 0.35
N CYS A 101 -7.95 -16.57 1.06
CA CYS A 101 -9.13 -16.26 1.85
C CYS A 101 -8.87 -15.26 2.99
N ASN A 102 -7.64 -15.14 3.50
CA ASN A 102 -7.30 -14.19 4.56
C ASN A 102 -7.34 -12.73 4.08
N VAL A 103 -7.20 -12.51 2.76
CA VAL A 103 -7.31 -11.18 2.13
C VAL A 103 -8.74 -10.88 1.69
N SER A 104 -9.68 -11.82 1.81
CA SER A 104 -11.04 -11.65 1.27
C SER A 104 -11.81 -10.44 1.78
N PHE A 105 -11.61 -10.08 3.05
CA PHE A 105 -12.20 -8.88 3.65
C PHE A 105 -11.94 -7.62 2.82
N ILE A 106 -10.80 -7.53 2.11
CA ILE A 106 -10.43 -6.33 1.36
C ILE A 106 -11.48 -6.00 0.29
N LEU A 107 -12.19 -7.00 -0.23
CA LEU A 107 -13.22 -6.81 -1.25
C LEU A 107 -14.47 -6.08 -0.71
N ASP A 108 -14.68 -6.09 0.61
CA ASP A 108 -15.78 -5.38 1.29
C ASP A 108 -15.38 -3.99 1.81
N TYR A 109 -14.15 -3.56 1.49
CA TYR A 109 -13.58 -2.27 1.86
C TYR A 109 -13.62 -1.31 0.66
N PRO A 110 -13.38 0.01 0.88
CA PRO A 110 -13.45 1.00 -0.20
C PRO A 110 -12.64 0.59 -1.42
N THR A 111 -13.24 0.74 -2.61
CA THR A 111 -12.62 0.36 -3.88
C THR A 111 -11.32 1.11 -4.18
N SER A 112 -11.13 2.28 -3.55
CA SER A 112 -9.88 3.04 -3.58
C SER A 112 -8.69 2.27 -2.99
N TRP A 113 -8.92 1.21 -2.22
CA TRP A 113 -7.87 0.38 -1.60
C TRP A 113 -7.54 -0.86 -2.44
N HIS A 114 -8.32 -1.12 -3.50
CA HIS A 114 -8.16 -2.30 -4.37
C HIS A 114 -7.08 -2.13 -5.44
N TYR A 115 -6.36 -1.01 -5.43
CA TYR A 115 -5.35 -0.69 -6.41
C TYR A 115 -4.02 -1.38 -6.09
N PHE A 116 -4.02 -2.71 -6.12
CA PHE A 116 -2.84 -3.57 -6.05
C PHE A 116 -3.09 -4.88 -6.81
N THR A 117 -2.01 -5.55 -7.19
CA THR A 117 -2.05 -6.84 -7.86
C THR A 117 -1.62 -7.96 -6.93
N CYS A 118 -2.21 -9.13 -7.11
CA CYS A 118 -1.82 -10.33 -6.37
C CYS A 118 -0.53 -10.91 -6.93
N ALA A 119 0.44 -11.23 -6.06
CA ALA A 119 1.64 -11.97 -6.46
C ALA A 119 1.43 -13.49 -6.41
N ALA A 120 0.50 -13.93 -5.57
CA ALA A 120 0.14 -15.33 -5.35
C ALA A 120 -1.30 -15.42 -4.81
N PRO A 121 -1.93 -16.61 -4.79
CA PRO A 121 -1.50 -17.86 -5.43
C PRO A 121 -1.53 -17.77 -6.96
N ARG A 122 -1.06 -18.84 -7.65
CA ARG A 122 -0.92 -18.87 -9.12
C ARG A 122 -2.20 -18.49 -9.87
N ASP A 123 -3.35 -18.94 -9.37
CA ASP A 123 -4.65 -18.79 -10.04
C ASP A 123 -5.15 -17.34 -10.12
N VAL A 124 -4.69 -16.48 -9.22
CA VAL A 124 -5.04 -15.05 -9.17
C VAL A 124 -3.82 -14.14 -9.37
N LYS A 125 -2.65 -14.71 -9.66
CA LYS A 125 -1.42 -13.96 -9.88
C LYS A 125 -1.59 -12.91 -10.98
N ASN A 126 -1.04 -11.73 -10.76
CA ASN A 126 -1.13 -10.53 -11.61
C ASN A 126 -2.55 -9.98 -11.82
N THR A 127 -3.53 -10.45 -11.04
CA THR A 127 -4.90 -9.92 -11.07
C THR A 127 -5.02 -8.76 -10.09
N TYR A 128 -5.67 -7.67 -10.51
CA TYR A 128 -6.02 -6.57 -9.61
C TYR A 128 -7.09 -6.99 -8.61
N ALA A 129 -6.98 -6.55 -7.36
CA ALA A 129 -7.98 -6.85 -6.34
C ALA A 129 -9.39 -6.40 -6.74
N SER A 130 -9.51 -5.31 -7.51
CA SER A 130 -10.79 -4.81 -8.05
C SER A 130 -11.51 -5.79 -8.98
N ASN A 131 -10.78 -6.76 -9.54
CA ASN A 131 -11.29 -7.72 -10.51
C ASN A 131 -11.53 -9.10 -9.87
N LEU A 132 -11.31 -9.24 -8.56
CA LEU A 132 -11.47 -10.49 -7.84
C LEU A 132 -12.89 -10.62 -7.28
N GLN A 133 -13.34 -11.86 -7.17
CA GLN A 133 -14.54 -12.24 -6.46
C GLN A 133 -14.15 -13.10 -5.25
N HIS A 134 -14.94 -13.01 -4.17
CA HIS A 134 -14.75 -13.81 -2.95
C HIS A 134 -14.47 -15.30 -3.22
N LYS A 135 -15.21 -15.92 -4.16
CA LYS A 135 -15.04 -17.34 -4.53
C LYS A 135 -13.66 -17.70 -5.10
N GLN A 136 -12.89 -16.73 -5.57
CA GLN A 136 -11.53 -16.93 -6.10
C GLN A 136 -10.47 -16.90 -4.98
N LEU A 137 -10.79 -16.30 -3.84
CA LEU A 137 -9.90 -16.14 -2.69
C LEU A 137 -10.04 -17.33 -1.76
N LYS A 138 -9.24 -18.37 -2.00
CA LYS A 138 -9.32 -19.65 -1.29
C LYS A 138 -8.06 -19.88 -0.47
N CYS A 139 -8.22 -20.26 0.80
CA CYS A 139 -7.13 -20.84 1.56
C CYS A 139 -7.01 -22.33 1.22
N GLN A 140 -5.79 -22.85 1.25
CA GLN A 140 -5.59 -24.29 1.16
C GLN A 140 -6.24 -24.93 2.39
N GLY A 141 -7.28 -25.72 2.17
CA GLY A 141 -7.91 -26.50 3.23
C GLY A 141 -6.98 -27.63 3.64
N THR A 142 -6.57 -27.60 4.91
CA THR A 142 -6.42 -28.77 5.75
C THR A 142 -7.50 -29.79 5.38
N THR A 143 -7.05 -30.97 4.93
CA THR A 143 -7.89 -32.16 4.82
C THR A 143 -8.27 -32.66 6.20
#